data_AF-A0A536JMI4-F1
#
_entry.id   AF-A0A536JMI4-F1
#
_cell.length_a   1.000
_cell.length_b   1.000
_cell.length_c   1.000
_cell.angle_alpha   90.00
_cell.angle_beta   90.00
_cell.angle_gamma   90.00
#
_symmetry.space_group_name_H-M   'P 1'
#
loop_
_entity.id
_entity.type
_entity.pdbx_description
1 polymer ?
#
loop_
_entity_poly.entity_id
_entity_poly.type
_entity_poly.pdbx_seq_one_letter_code
_entity_poly.pdbx_strand_id
1 'polypeptide(L)'
;LWIPLLVALQIVMNLGFAYLLSALAVFFRDVQHILGILLLAWYFLTPVLFPVAVLSDRPEQLRLLYLNPMTAIIVAYQRALLDGLGPEWDALAYS
;
A
#
# COMPACT_ATOMS: atom_id res chain seq x y z
N LEU A 1 6.89 -9.72 -15.75
CA LEU A 1 6.79 -8.59 -16.72
C LEU A 1 6.08 -7.35 -16.13
N TRP A 2 5.07 -7.51 -15.26
CA TRP A 2 4.23 -6.42 -14.74
C TRP A 2 4.87 -5.50 -13.68
N ILE A 3 6.03 -5.87 -13.14
CA ILE A 3 6.71 -5.14 -12.06
C ILE A 3 7.00 -3.66 -12.40
N PRO A 4 7.54 -3.29 -13.58
CA PRO A 4 7.82 -1.89 -13.90
C PRO A 4 6.56 -1.01 -13.88
N LEU A 5 5.41 -1.57 -14.30
CA LEU A 5 4.13 -0.88 -14.28
C LEU A 5 3.63 -0.65 -12.85
N LEU A 6 3.74 -1.68 -11.99
CA LEU A 6 3.38 -1.57 -10.57
C LEU A 6 4.28 -0.55 -9.83
N VAL A 7 5.56 -0.48 -10.18
CA VAL A 7 6.49 0.54 -9.65
C VAL A 7 6.06 1.94 -10.08
N ALA A 8 5.69 2.13 -11.35
CA ALA A 8 5.24 3.42 -11.85
C ALA A 8 3.97 3.90 -11.10
N LEU A 9 2.97 3.02 -10.92
CA LEU A 9 1.75 3.34 -10.19
C LEU A 9 2.04 3.68 -8.72
N GLN A 10 2.88 2.87 -8.07
CA GLN A 10 3.32 3.12 -6.68
C GLN A 10 4.02 4.47 -6.54
N ILE A 11 4.87 4.85 -7.49
CA ILE A 11 5.58 6.14 -7.47
C ILE A 11 4.59 7.30 -7.58
N VAL A 12 3.63 7.24 -8.52
CA VAL A 12 2.63 8.31 -8.69
C VAL A 12 1.81 8.49 -7.41
N MET A 13 1.35 7.39 -6.81
CA MET A 13 0.59 7.44 -5.56
C MET A 13 1.44 7.97 -4.39
N ASN A 14 2.67 7.47 -4.23
CA ASN A 14 3.58 7.95 -3.19
C ASN A 14 3.96 9.42 -3.38
N LEU A 15 4.07 9.92 -4.61
CA LEU A 15 4.30 11.33 -4.87
C LEU A 15 3.12 12.19 -4.40
N GLY A 16 1.88 11.74 -4.62
CA GLY A 16 0.69 12.43 -4.09
C GLY A 16 0.73 12.56 -2.56
N PHE A 17 1.01 11.46 -1.86
CA PHE A 17 1.18 11.49 -0.40
C PHE A 17 2.38 12.33 0.02
N ALA A 18 3.52 12.21 -0.66
CA ALA A 18 4.74 12.95 -0.33
C ALA A 18 4.55 14.46 -0.47
N TYR A 19 3.85 14.93 -1.51
CA TYR A 19 3.55 16.36 -1.68
C TYR A 19 2.61 16.88 -0.59
N LEU A 20 1.55 16.14 -0.26
CA LEU A 20 0.63 16.52 0.83
C LEU A 20 1.35 16.58 2.18
N LEU A 21 2.15 15.57 2.50
CA LEU A 21 2.87 15.48 3.76
C LEU A 21 4.05 16.46 3.83
N SER A 22 4.70 16.76 2.69
CA SER A 22 5.77 17.75 2.61
C SER A 22 5.26 19.15 2.95
N ALA A 23 4.10 19.54 2.42
CA ALA A 23 3.47 20.81 2.77
C ALA A 23 3.22 20.91 4.29
N LEU A 24 2.75 19.82 4.92
CA LEU A 24 2.48 19.79 6.36
C LEU A 24 3.75 19.81 7.22
N ALA A 25 4.79 19.10 6.76
CA ALA A 25 6.08 19.04 7.45
C ALA A 25 6.84 20.38 7.49
N VAL A 26 6.57 21.29 6.54
CA VAL A 26 7.15 22.65 6.55
C VAL A 26 6.56 23.50 7.68
N PHE A 27 5.27 23.36 7.98
CA PHE A 27 4.62 24.11 9.06
C PHE A 27 4.88 23.50 10.44
N PHE A 28 4.98 22.17 10.52
CA PHE A 28 5.16 21.45 11.78
C PHE A 28 6.40 20.56 11.71
N ARG A 29 7.51 21.03 12.29
CA ARG A 29 8.80 20.33 12.27
C ARG A 29 8.73 18.94 12.95
N ASP A 30 7.79 18.73 13.87
CA ASP A 30 7.57 17.45 14.57
C ASP A 30 6.86 16.39 13.71
N VAL A 31 6.25 16.80 12.59
CA VAL A 31 5.58 15.88 11.66
C VAL A 31 6.59 14.90 11.06
N GLN A 32 7.86 15.27 10.87
CA GLN A 32 8.87 14.35 10.37
C GLN A 32 9.09 13.14 11.28
N HIS A 33 9.10 13.35 12.61
CA HIS A 33 9.27 12.26 13.58
C HIS A 33 8.00 11.41 13.68
N ILE A 34 6.83 12.06 13.72
CA ILE A 34 5.54 11.37 13.76
C ILE A 34 5.34 10.52 12.50
N LEU A 35 5.72 11.04 11.33
CA LEU A 35 5.62 10.32 10.06
C LEU A 35 6.43 9.03 10.06
N GLY A 36 7.62 9.00 10.64
CA GLY A 36 8.41 7.77 10.76
C GLY A 36 7.66 6.68 11.54
N ILE A 37 7.07 7.05 12.67
CA ILE A 37 6.28 6.13 13.51
C ILE A 37 5.00 5.71 12.78
N LEU A 38 4.34 6.64 12.09
CA LEU A 38 3.11 6.39 11.37
C LEU A 38 3.33 5.48 10.17
N LEU A 39 4.42 5.66 9.43
CA LEU A 39 4.82 4.76 8.34
C LEU A 39 5.17 3.37 8.85
N LEU A 40 5.83 3.26 10.01
CA LEU A 40 6.08 1.97 10.65
C LEU A 40 4.76 1.28 11.02
N ALA A 41 3.82 2.00 11.64
CA ALA A 41 2.49 1.47 11.92
C ALA A 41 1.74 1.09 10.64
N TRP A 42 1.85 1.90 9.58
CA TRP A 42 1.25 1.66 8.27
C TRP A 42 1.80 0.40 7.59
N TYR A 43 3.09 0.13 7.76
CA TYR A 43 3.73 -1.10 7.30
C TYR A 43 3.10 -2.34 7.94
N PHE A 44 2.82 -2.32 9.25
CA PHE A 44 2.10 -3.41 9.93
C PHE A 44 0.62 -3.48 9.55
N LEU A 45 0.01 -2.35 9.20
CA LEU A 45 -1.39 -2.27 8.75
C LEU A 45 -1.60 -2.74 7.32
N THR A 46 -0.54 -2.93 6.54
CA THR A 46 -0.62 -3.43 5.17
C THR A 46 -0.19 -4.90 5.14
N PRO A 47 -0.74 -5.73 4.23
CA PRO A 47 -0.38 -7.14 4.12
C PRO A 47 0.98 -7.32 3.45
N VAL A 48 2.05 -6.71 3.99
CA VAL A 48 3.41 -6.93 3.51
C VAL A 48 3.99 -8.21 4.10
N LEU A 49 3.72 -8.46 5.38
CA LEU A 49 4.30 -9.57 6.14
C LEU A 49 3.56 -10.90 5.96
N PHE A 50 2.32 -10.86 5.45
CA PHE A 50 1.48 -12.03 5.26
C PHE A 50 0.71 -11.96 3.94
N PRO A 51 0.52 -13.10 3.27
CA PRO A 51 -0.38 -13.15 2.12
C PRO A 51 -1.83 -12.96 2.57
N VAL A 52 -2.61 -12.24 1.78
CA VAL A 52 -4.04 -11.99 2.02
C VAL A 52 -4.88 -13.27 2.18
N ALA A 53 -4.39 -14.41 1.68
CA ALA A 53 -4.99 -15.74 1.86
C ALA A 53 -5.13 -16.17 3.34
N VAL A 54 -4.30 -15.63 4.24
CA VAL A 54 -4.40 -15.94 5.69
C VAL A 54 -5.63 -15.28 6.32
N LEU A 55 -6.13 -14.19 5.73
CA LEU A 55 -7.31 -13.46 6.22
C LEU A 55 -8.61 -13.90 5.55
N SER A 56 -8.59 -14.95 4.71
CA SER A 56 -9.78 -15.48 4.04
C SER A 56 -10.88 -15.91 5.01
N ASP A 57 -10.51 -16.40 6.20
CA ASP A 57 -11.46 -16.82 7.25
C ASP A 57 -12.06 -15.65 8.05
N ARG A 58 -11.64 -14.40 7.80
CA ARG A 58 -12.09 -13.20 8.54
C ARG A 58 -12.47 -12.05 7.59
N PRO A 59 -13.69 -12.07 7.03
CA PRO A 59 -14.10 -11.15 5.97
C PRO A 59 -14.18 -9.67 6.42
N GLU A 60 -14.46 -9.40 7.69
CA GLU A 60 -14.51 -8.02 8.20
C GLU A 60 -13.12 -7.36 8.23
N GLN A 61 -12.11 -8.12 8.64
CA GLN A 61 -10.73 -7.65 8.70
C GLN A 61 -10.14 -7.49 7.29
N LEU A 62 -10.52 -8.40 6.39
CA LEU A 62 -10.18 -8.31 4.98
C LEU A 62 -10.74 -7.02 4.34
N ARG A 63 -12.01 -6.67 4.62
CA ARG A 63 -12.62 -5.41 4.15
C ARG A 63 -11.90 -4.18 4.71
N LEU A 64 -11.54 -4.21 5.99
CA LEU A 64 -10.77 -3.12 6.60
C LEU A 64 -9.41 -2.95 5.91
N LEU A 65 -8.78 -4.04 5.51
CA LEU A 65 -7.49 -4.04 4.84
C LEU A 65 -7.57 -3.49 3.41
N TYR A 66 -8.62 -3.86 2.66
CA TYR A 66 -8.87 -3.34 1.32
C TYR A 66 -9.27 -1.86 1.28
N LEU A 67 -9.68 -1.26 2.41
CA LEU A 67 -9.90 0.19 2.50
C LEU A 67 -8.60 0.98 2.32
N ASN A 68 -7.44 0.36 2.57
CA ASN A 68 -6.14 0.99 2.38
C ASN A 68 -5.68 0.81 0.92
N PRO A 69 -5.51 1.88 0.13
CA PRO A 69 -5.12 1.77 -1.29
C PRO A 69 -3.75 1.12 -1.47
N MET A 70 -2.85 1.22 -0.47
CA MET A 70 -1.56 0.52 -0.50
C MET A 70 -1.70 -1.01 -0.50
N THR A 71 -2.78 -1.55 0.07
CA THR A 71 -3.04 -2.99 0.10
C THR A 71 -3.16 -3.56 -1.30
N ALA A 72 -3.89 -2.88 -2.20
CA ALA A 72 -4.07 -3.34 -3.58
C ALA A 72 -2.74 -3.46 -4.34
N ILE A 73 -1.85 -2.47 -4.17
CA ILE A 73 -0.54 -2.49 -4.81
C ILE A 73 0.34 -3.60 -4.24
N ILE A 74 0.37 -3.78 -2.92
CA ILE A 74 1.19 -4.83 -2.27
C ILE A 74 0.72 -6.23 -2.67
N VAL A 75 -0.60 -6.45 -2.75
CA VAL A 75 -1.17 -7.72 -3.24
C VAL A 75 -0.81 -7.96 -4.70
N ALA A 76 -0.85 -6.91 -5.54
CA ALA A 76 -0.41 -7.00 -6.93
C ALA A 76 1.09 -7.36 -7.04
N TYR A 77 1.95 -6.83 -6.17
CA TYR A 77 3.35 -7.25 -6.08
C TYR A 77 3.50 -8.71 -5.66
N GLN A 78 2.76 -9.16 -4.64
CA GLN A 78 2.80 -10.55 -4.20
C GLN A 78 2.39 -11.50 -5.32
N ARG A 79 1.29 -11.22 -6.03
CA ARG A 79 0.83 -12.05 -7.16
C ARG A 79 1.82 -12.05 -8.33
N ALA A 80 2.41 -10.89 -8.63
CA ALA A 80 3.36 -10.77 -9.73
C ALA A 80 4.73 -11.42 -9.44
N LEU A 81 5.20 -11.44 -8.18
CA LEU A 81 6.48 -12.03 -7.78
C LEU A 81 6.36 -13.50 -7.35
N LEU A 82 5.36 -13.84 -6.52
CA LEU A 82 5.24 -15.15 -5.88
C LEU A 82 4.46 -16.14 -6.76
N ASP A 83 3.33 -15.71 -7.32
CA ASP A 83 2.45 -16.59 -8.10
C ASP A 83 2.72 -16.54 -9.60
N GLY A 84 3.47 -15.55 -10.08
CA GLY A 84 3.70 -15.31 -11.51
C GLY A 84 2.44 -14.93 -12.29
N LEU A 85 1.34 -14.65 -11.58
CA LEU A 85 0.06 -14.26 -12.15
C LEU A 85 0.03 -12.76 -12.46
N GLY A 86 -0.77 -12.38 -13.46
CA GLY A 86 -1.02 -10.97 -13.76
C GLY A 86 -1.73 -10.27 -12.60
N PRO A 87 -1.47 -8.97 -12.37
CA PRO A 87 -2.17 -8.23 -11.33
C PRO A 87 -3.67 -8.13 -11.64
N GLU A 88 -4.50 -8.16 -10.59
CA GLU A 88 -5.94 -7.97 -10.73
C GLU A 88 -6.25 -6.49 -10.98
N TRP A 89 -6.72 -6.20 -12.20
CA TRP A 89 -7.02 -4.83 -12.65
C TRP A 89 -8.14 -4.17 -11.83
N ASP A 90 -9.11 -4.93 -11.33
CA ASP A 90 -10.20 -4.41 -10.48
C ASP A 90 -9.69 -3.92 -9.12
N ALA A 91 -8.73 -4.62 -8.53
CA ALA A 91 -8.10 -4.21 -7.28
C ALA A 91 -7.23 -2.96 -7.49
N LEU A 92 -6.57 -2.85 -8.64
CA LEU A 92 -5.77 -1.68 -9.01
C LEU A 92 -6.63 -0.45 -9.36
N ALA A 93 -7.83 -0.64 -9.90
CA ALA A 93 -8.75 0.47 -10.24
C ALA A 93 -9.37 1.14 -9.00
N TYR A 94 -9.35 0.45 -7.84
CA TYR A 94 -9.77 0.99 -6.56
C TYR A 94 -8.67 1.83 -5.86
N SER A 95 -7.41 1.64 -6.26
CA SER A 95 -6.24 2.37 -5.75
C SER A 95 -5.98 3.66 -6.52
#